data_AF-A0A7J4QRG5-F1
#
_entry.id   AF-A0A7J4QRG5-F1
#
_cell.length_a   1.000
_cell.length_b   1.000
_cell.length_c   1.000
_cell.angle_alpha   90.00
_cell.angle_beta   90.00
_cell.angle_gamma   90.00
#
_symmetry.space_group_name_H-M   'P 1'
#
loop_
_entity.id
_entity.type
_entity.pdbx_description
1 polymer ?
#
loop_
_entity_poly.entity_id
_entity_poly.type
_entity_poly.pdbx_seq_one_letter_code
_entity_poly.pdbx_strand_id
1 'polypeptide(L)' 'VLCCTKNPAMAKVLKSLGFTAVGWPGISTAIGLTINTIGRLLSMLIRFEFKRIWIQGKGILAYERYVLEKAEKQ' A
#
# COMPACT_ATOMS: atom_id res chain seq x y z
N VAL A 1 2.87 -2.41 15.63
CA VAL A 1 3.35 -1.57 14.50
C VAL A 1 2.59 -1.98 13.25
N LEU A 2 1.88 -1.03 12.62
CA LEU A 2 1.17 -1.26 11.37
C LEU A 2 2.06 -0.84 10.21
N CYS A 3 2.57 -1.78 9.43
CA CYS A 3 3.33 -1.44 8.22
C CYS A 3 2.49 -1.79 6.99
N CYS A 4 2.31 -0.85 6.08
CA CYS A 4 1.64 -1.09 4.80
C CYS A 4 2.69 -1.07 3.70
N THR A 5 2.84 -2.16 2.96
CA THR A 5 3.78 -2.22 1.83
C THR A 5 3.18 -2.96 0.65
N LYS A 6 3.56 -2.50 -0.54
CA LYS A 6 3.29 -3.20 -1.82
C LYS A 6 4.55 -3.82 -2.41
N ASN A 7 5.71 -3.65 -1.76
CA ASN A 7 6.98 -4.11 -2.28
C ASN A 7 7.22 -5.56 -1.84
N PRO A 8 7.34 -6.53 -2.77
CA PRO A 8 7.54 -7.94 -2.42
C PRO A 8 8.83 -8.19 -1.64
N ALA A 9 9.88 -7.40 -1.88
CA ALA A 9 11.13 -7.52 -1.11
C ALA A 9 10.94 -7.12 0.35
N MET A 10 10.20 -6.03 0.58
CA MET A 10 9.89 -5.54 1.94
C MET A 10 8.91 -6.49 2.64
N ALA A 11 7.94 -7.05 1.92
CA ALA A 11 7.04 -8.09 2.42
C ALA A 11 7.81 -9.33 2.93
N LYS A 12 8.84 -9.76 2.19
CA LYS A 12 9.69 -10.89 2.61
C LYS A 12 10.43 -10.60 3.92
N VAL A 13 10.96 -9.39 4.05
CA VAL A 13 11.62 -8.93 5.29
C VAL A 13 10.63 -8.89 6.45
N LEU A 14 9.44 -8.31 6.25
CA LEU A 14 8.39 -8.25 7.28
C LEU A 14 7.97 -9.65 7.75
N LYS A 15 7.78 -10.59 6.82
CA LYS A 15 7.52 -11.99 7.15
C LYS A 15 8.65 -12.62 7.96
N SER A 16 9.92 -12.35 7.61
CA SER A 16 11.09 -12.85 8.37
C SER A 16 11.20 -12.26 9.78
N LEU A 17 10.63 -11.06 9.99
CA LEU A 17 10.59 -10.38 11.29
C LEU A 17 9.36 -10.77 12.14
N GLY A 18 8.53 -11.71 11.68
CA GLY A 18 7.35 -12.18 12.42
C GLY A 18 6.09 -11.34 12.22
N PHE A 19 6.02 -10.50 11.18
CA PHE A 19 4.78 -9.81 10.82
C PHE A 19 3.88 -10.71 9.97
N THR A 20 2.59 -10.73 10.27
CA THR A 20 1.55 -11.42 9.51
C THR A 20 0.85 -10.45 8.56
N ALA A 21 0.53 -10.92 7.36
CA ALA A 21 -0.27 -10.16 6.40
C ALA A 21 -1.75 -10.28 6.78
N VAL A 22 -2.38 -9.18 7.18
CA VAL A 22 -3.77 -9.14 7.68
C VAL A 22 -4.76 -8.77 6.55
N GLY A 23 -4.25 -8.41 5.37
CA GLY A 23 -5.05 -8.08 4.19
C GLY A 23 -4.92 -6.61 3.79
N TRP A 24 -5.95 -6.05 3.18
CA TRP A 24 -5.92 -4.67 2.69
C TRP A 24 -5.75 -3.63 3.82
N PRO A 25 -5.06 -2.50 3.55
CA PRO A 25 -4.93 -1.42 4.51
C PRO A 25 -6.30 -0.95 5.01
N GLY A 26 -6.37 -0.56 6.30
CA GLY A 26 -7.60 -0.04 6.90
C GLY A 26 -8.13 1.20 6.15
N ILE A 27 -9.43 1.45 6.29
CA ILE A 27 -10.18 2.46 5.49
C ILE A 27 -9.51 3.84 5.50
N SER A 28 -9.02 4.31 6.66
CA SER A 28 -8.33 5.61 6.77
C SER A 28 -7.02 5.68 5.98
N THR A 29 -6.22 4.61 6.01
CA THR A 29 -4.98 4.50 5.23
C THR A 29 -5.29 4.37 3.74
N ALA A 30 -6.34 3.62 3.37
CA ALA A 30 -6.79 3.50 2.00
C ALA A 30 -7.26 4.84 1.42
N ILE A 31 -8.01 5.64 2.19
CA ILE A 31 -8.44 6.99 1.78
C ILE A 31 -7.23 7.91 1.56
N GLY A 32 -6.29 7.95 2.51
CA GLY A 32 -5.07 8.76 2.35
C GLY A 32 -4.22 8.34 1.14
N LEU A 33 -4.10 7.03 0.91
CA LEU A 33 -3.40 6.50 -0.26
C LEU A 33 -4.13 6.85 -1.56
N THR A 34 -5.45 6.81 -1.55
CA THR A 34 -6.30 7.08 -2.71
C THR A 34 -6.23 8.56 -3.09
N ILE A 35 -6.37 9.48 -2.14
CA ILE A 35 -6.29 10.93 -2.39
C ILE A 35 -4.90 11.31 -2.94
N ASN A 36 -3.84 10.82 -2.30
CA ASN A 36 -2.47 11.10 -2.75
C ASN A 36 -2.23 10.51 -4.16
N THR A 37 -2.76 9.31 -4.42
CA THR A 37 -2.63 8.69 -5.73
C THR A 37 -3.44 9.43 -6.80
N ILE A 38 -4.67 9.88 -6.50
CA ILE A 38 -5.49 10.69 -7.42
C ILE A 38 -4.76 11.98 -7.79
N GLY A 39 -4.20 12.72 -6.81
CA GLY A 39 -3.43 13.93 -7.09
C GLY A 39 -2.23 13.67 -8.01
N ARG A 40 -1.52 12.55 -7.79
CA ARG A 40 -0.40 12.11 -8.62
C ARG A 40 -0.83 11.70 -10.03
N LEU A 41 -1.95 11.00 -10.14
CA LEU A 41 -2.55 10.59 -11.40
C LEU A 41 -3.05 11.79 -12.20
N LEU A 42 -3.67 12.79 -11.56
CA LEU A 42 -4.09 14.04 -12.20
C LEU A 42 -2.90 14.83 -12.74
N SER A 43 -1.81 14.95 -11.97
CA SER A 43 -0.58 15.59 -12.43
C SER A 43 0.04 14.87 -13.64
N MET A 44 -0.01 13.54 -13.66
CA MET A 44 0.44 12.72 -14.79
C MET A 44 -0.49 12.78 -16.00
N LEU A 45 -1.80 12.93 -15.76
CA LEU A 45 -2.81 13.08 -16.81
C LEU A 45 -2.58 14.38 -17.58
N ILE A 46 -2.31 15.49 -16.88
CA ILE A 46 -1.95 16.78 -17.49
C ILE A 46 -0.67 16.68 -18.32
N ARG A 47 0.27 15.79 -17.94
CA ARG A 47 1.52 15.53 -18.66
C ARG A 47 1.40 14.43 -19.74
N PHE A 48 0.19 13.92 -19.99
CA PHE A 48 -0.08 12.82 -20.92
C PHE A 48 0.72 11.52 -20.66
N GLU A 49 1.09 11.24 -19.40
CA GLU A 49 1.88 10.06 -19.02
C GLU A 49 1.02 8.80 -18.81
N PHE A 50 0.16 8.46 -19.78
CA PHE A 50 -0.82 7.36 -19.65
C PHE A 50 -0.20 5.99 -19.32
N LYS A 51 1.00 5.71 -19.83
CA LYS A 51 1.73 4.47 -19.53
C LYS A 51 2.07 4.35 -18.03
N ARG A 52 2.46 5.46 -17.38
CA ARG A 52 2.74 5.48 -15.94
C ARG A 52 1.48 5.43 -15.09
N ILE A 53 0.38 6.03 -15.58
CA ILE A 53 -0.94 5.95 -14.96
C ILE A 53 -1.40 4.49 -14.90
N TRP A 54 -1.30 3.76 -16.01
CA TRP A 54 -1.68 2.35 -16.09
C TRP A 54 -0.88 1.45 -15.13
N ILE A 55 0.44 1.63 -15.11
CA ILE A 55 1.34 0.86 -14.21
C ILE A 55 1.01 1.16 -12.74
N GLN A 56 0.73 2.43 -12.39
CA GLN A 56 0.38 2.78 -11.03
C GLN A 56 -1.00 2.29 -10.63
N GLY A 57 -2.00 2.35 -11.51
CA GLY A 57 -3.34 1.83 -11.28
C GLY A 57 -3.31 0.36 -10.86
N LYS A 58 -2.54 -0.47 -11.57
CA LYS A 58 -2.36 -1.89 -11.22
C LYS A 58 -1.68 -2.10 -9.86
N GLY A 59 -0.79 -1.20 -9.45
CA GLY A 59 -0.02 -1.31 -8.20
C GLY A 59 -0.71 -0.78 -6.95
N ILE A 60 -1.82 -0.04 -7.06
CA ILE A 60 -2.60 0.47 -5.91
C ILE A 60 -3.32 -0.68 -5.20
N LEU A 61 -3.74 -1.70 -5.96
CA LEU A 61 -4.47 -2.82 -5.38
C LEU A 61 -3.56 -3.83 -4.66
N ALA A 62 -2.25 -3.71 -4.83
CA ALA A 62 -1.25 -4.63 -4.31
C ALA A 62 -0.71 -4.25 -2.91
N TYR A 63 -1.33 -3.29 -2.23
CA TYR A 63 -0.93 -2.94 -0.86
C TYR A 63 -1.45 -3.96 0.13
N GLU A 64 -0.54 -4.55 0.89
CA GLU A 64 -0.85 -5.42 2.01
C GLU A 64 -0.47 -4.76 3.33
N ARG A 65 -1.33 -4.96 4.32
CA ARG A 65 -1.15 -4.54 5.71
C ARG A 65 -0.47 -5.67 6.48
N TYR A 66 0.64 -5.34 7.11
CA TYR A 66 1.42 -6.23 7.94
C TYR A 66 1.29 -5.80 9.41
N VAL A 67 0.95 -6.77 10.25
CA VAL A 67 0.77 -6.58 11.69
C VAL A 67 1.71 -7.54 12.42
N LEU A 68 2.41 -7.04 13.43
CA LEU A 68 3.19 -7.90 14.32
C LEU A 68 2.22 -8.48 15.35
N GLU A 69 2.07 -9.80 15.40
CA GLU A 69 1.20 -10.49 16.35
C GLU A 69 1.84 -10.47 17.75
N LYS A 70 1.83 -9.29 18.39
CA LYS A 70 2.02 -9.10 19.81
C LYS A 70 1.22 -7.89 20.26
N ALA A 71 0.18 -8.18 21.05
CA ALA A 71 -0.69 -7.28 21.81
C ALA A 71 -1.86 -6.59 21.05
N GLU A 72 -2.84 -7.39 20.61
CA GLU A 72 -4.26 -7.05 20.86
C GLU A 72 -4.78 -8.00 21.96
N LYS A 73 -4.25 -7.82 23.16
CA LYS A 73 -4.97 -8.12 24.41
C LYS A 73 -4.81 -6.89 25.27
N GLN A 74 -5.77 -5.97 25.15
CA GLN A 74 -6.23 -5.08 26.22
C GLN A 74 -7.58 -4.52 25.81
#